data_AF-A0A0F9NL14-F1
#
_entry.id   AF-A0A0F9NL14-F1
#
_cell.length_a   1.000
_cell.length_b   1.000
_cell.length_c   1.000
_cell.angle_alpha   90.00
_cell.angle_beta   90.00
_cell.angle_gamma   90.00
#
_symmetry.space_group_name_H-M   'P 1'
#
loop_
_entity.id
_entity.type
_entity.pdbx_description
1 polymer ?
#
loop_
_entity_poly.entity_id
_entity_poly.type
_entity_poly.pdbx_seq_one_letter_code
_entity_poly.pdbx_strand_id
1 'polypeptide(L)'
;MVCAGLELVKGQGFEGLIVFPSTCNPYFYPWILGALFFIFTMVLYYKDQEKLPKADLISCLGVSSIAIVFLSVILTLINATISGEIVPALDQTNFLRIIAFAIVFIGIWFMKK
;
A
#
# COMPACT_ATOMS: atom_id res chain seq x y z
N MET A 1 -2.02 -7.62 24.05
CA MET A 1 -3.23 -7.33 23.26
C MET A 1 -3.89 -8.64 22.94
N VAL A 2 -5.15 -8.84 23.34
CA VAL A 2 -5.91 -10.05 23.01
C VAL A 2 -6.48 -9.83 21.61
N CYS A 3 -6.03 -10.64 20.66
CA CYS A 3 -6.66 -10.68 19.34
C CYS A 3 -8.10 -11.15 19.50
N ALA A 4 -9.06 -10.28 19.18
CA ALA A 4 -10.44 -10.71 19.01
C ALA A 4 -10.46 -11.85 17.97
N GLY A 5 -11.17 -12.94 18.23
CA GLY A 5 -11.35 -13.98 17.22
C GLY A 5 -12.19 -13.44 16.05
N LEU A 6 -12.02 -14.01 14.85
CA LEU A 6 -12.84 -13.72 13.67
C LEU A 6 -14.37 -13.80 13.95
N GLU A 7 -14.72 -14.51 15.01
CA GLU A 7 -16.06 -14.69 15.58
C GLU A 7 -16.70 -13.37 16.05
N LEU A 8 -15.91 -12.42 16.57
CA LEU A 8 -16.38 -11.10 16.98
C LEU A 8 -16.58 -10.15 15.78
N VAL A 9 -15.88 -10.43 14.67
CA VAL A 9 -15.91 -9.62 13.43
C VAL A 9 -17.11 -9.95 12.55
N LYS A 10 -17.62 -11.18 12.62
CA LYS A 10 -18.79 -11.63 11.85
C LYS A 10 -20.04 -10.77 12.06
N GLY A 11 -20.14 -10.05 13.17
CA GLY A 11 -21.26 -9.15 13.47
C GLY A 11 -21.13 -7.74 12.89
N GLN A 12 -19.97 -7.35 12.34
CA GLN A 12 -19.64 -5.96 11.97
C GLN A 12 -19.55 -5.69 10.46
N GLY A 13 -20.08 -6.58 9.61
CA GLY A 13 -20.14 -6.37 8.16
C GLY A 13 -18.77 -6.38 7.44
N PHE A 14 -18.72 -5.84 6.23
CA PHE A 14 -17.49 -5.77 5.40
C PHE A 14 -16.38 -4.92 6.05
N GLU A 15 -16.76 -3.93 6.87
CA GLU A 15 -15.86 -3.00 7.55
C GLU A 15 -14.98 -3.69 8.58
N GLY A 16 -15.61 -4.50 9.45
CA GLY A 16 -14.87 -5.30 10.43
C GLY A 16 -13.88 -6.26 9.75
N LEU A 17 -14.25 -6.81 8.60
CA LEU A 17 -13.39 -7.74 7.85
C LEU A 17 -12.13 -7.06 7.31
N ILE A 18 -12.24 -5.79 6.93
CA ILE A 18 -11.13 -5.00 6.39
C ILE A 18 -10.24 -4.51 7.55
N VAL A 19 -10.79 -4.04 8.66
CA VAL A 19 -9.98 -3.52 9.79
C VAL A 19 -9.35 -4.64 10.64
N PHE A 20 -9.93 -5.84 10.63
CA PHE A 20 -9.47 -6.96 11.46
C PHE A 20 -7.98 -7.32 11.33
N PRO A 21 -7.41 -7.46 10.12
CA PRO A 21 -6.02 -7.87 9.96
C PRO A 21 -5.03 -6.88 10.58
N SER A 22 -5.36 -5.58 10.59
CA SER A 22 -4.48 -4.54 11.16
C SER A 22 -4.59 -4.44 12.68
N THR A 23 -5.72 -4.83 13.28
CA THR A 23 -5.88 -4.88 14.74
C THR A 23 -5.03 -5.97 15.42
N CYS A 24 -4.78 -7.07 14.71
CA CYS A 24 -3.91 -8.16 15.20
C CYS A 24 -2.45 -8.03 14.74
N ASN A 25 -2.22 -7.48 13.55
CA ASN A 25 -0.88 -7.24 13.05
C ASN A 25 -0.80 -5.85 12.41
N PRO A 26 -0.19 -4.86 13.09
CA PRO A 26 -0.09 -3.49 12.58
C PRO A 26 0.72 -3.41 11.28
N TYR A 27 1.49 -4.43 10.91
CA TYR A 27 2.31 -4.47 9.70
C TYR A 27 1.62 -5.16 8.50
N PHE A 28 0.40 -5.66 8.67
CA PHE A 28 -0.30 -6.40 7.62
C PHE A 28 -0.45 -5.59 6.31
N TYR A 29 -1.00 -4.38 6.39
CA TYR A 29 -1.16 -3.52 5.22
C TYR A 29 0.14 -3.01 4.61
N PRO A 30 1.14 -2.56 5.40
CA PRO A 30 2.48 -2.29 4.87
C PRO A 30 3.08 -3.46 4.10
N TRP A 31 2.92 -4.70 4.56
CA TRP A 31 3.41 -5.88 3.85
C TRP A 31 2.67 -6.13 2.54
N ILE A 32 1.34 -6.00 2.53
CA ILE A 32 0.56 -6.14 1.29
C ILE A 32 0.94 -5.07 0.28
N LEU A 33 1.03 -3.81 0.70
CA LEU A 33 1.43 -2.71 -0.16
C LEU A 33 2.87 -2.88 -0.67
N GLY A 34 3.78 -3.37 0.17
CA GLY A 34 5.13 -3.75 -0.24
C GLY A 34 5.16 -4.89 -1.26
N ALA A 35 4.33 -5.92 -1.10
CA ALA A 35 4.22 -7.00 -2.08
C ALA A 35 3.66 -6.48 -3.42
N LEU A 36 2.62 -5.65 -3.38
CA LEU A 36 2.05 -5.00 -4.57
C LEU A 36 3.07 -4.11 -5.28
N PHE A 37 3.90 -3.39 -4.52
CA PHE A 37 4.98 -2.57 -5.07
C PHE A 37 5.94 -3.41 -5.93
N PHE A 38 6.39 -4.56 -5.41
CA PHE A 38 7.26 -5.47 -6.15
C PHE A 38 6.56 -6.08 -7.36
N ILE A 39 5.29 -6.49 -7.22
CA ILE A 39 4.52 -7.04 -8.33
C ILE A 39 4.38 -6.00 -9.45
N PHE A 40 3.96 -4.77 -9.14
CA PHE A 40 3.83 -3.71 -10.15
C PHE A 40 5.15 -3.38 -10.82
N THR A 41 6.23 -3.31 -10.04
CA THR A 41 7.57 -3.06 -10.57
C THR A 41 7.98 -4.15 -11.57
N MET A 42 7.83 -5.42 -11.18
CA MET A 42 8.18 -6.55 -12.04
C MET A 42 7.29 -6.62 -13.28
N VAL A 43 5.98 -6.45 -13.13
CA VAL A 43 5.03 -6.46 -14.25
C VAL A 43 5.35 -5.36 -15.25
N LEU A 44 5.59 -4.13 -14.79
CA LEU A 44 5.99 -3.02 -15.65
C LEU A 44 7.32 -3.30 -16.34
N TYR A 45 8.30 -3.80 -15.58
CA TYR A 45 9.62 -4.12 -16.12
C TYR A 45 9.52 -5.17 -17.24
N TYR A 46 8.96 -6.36 -16.96
CA TYR A 46 8.82 -7.42 -17.97
C TYR A 46 7.97 -7.02 -19.17
N LYS A 47 6.90 -6.23 -18.95
CA LYS A 47 6.03 -5.76 -20.05
C LYS A 47 6.74 -4.81 -21.01
N ASP A 48 7.67 -4.00 -20.50
CA ASP A 48 8.35 -2.98 -21.29
C ASP A 48 9.79 -3.38 -21.69
N GLN A 49 10.26 -4.59 -21.32
CA GLN A 49 11.57 -5.10 -21.72
C GLN A 49 11.74 -5.25 -23.24
N GLU A 50 10.65 -5.52 -23.97
CA GLU A 50 10.66 -5.72 -25.42
C GLU A 50 10.49 -4.42 -26.22
N LYS A 51 10.21 -3.30 -25.54
CA LYS A 51 10.00 -2.00 -26.20
C LYS A 51 11.30 -1.21 -26.29
N LEU A 52 11.40 -0.34 -27.29
CA LEU A 52 12.47 0.64 -27.42
C LEU A 52 11.92 2.04 -27.07
N PRO A 53 12.57 2.80 -26.15
CA PRO A 53 13.77 2.43 -25.38
C PRO A 53 13.50 1.33 -24.34
N LYS A 54 14.51 0.51 -24.04
CA LYS A 54 14.41 -0.60 -23.08
C LYS A 54 13.94 -0.10 -21.72
N ALA A 55 13.06 -0.84 -21.07
CA ALA A 55 12.65 -0.57 -19.71
C ALA A 55 13.85 -0.54 -18.74
N ASP A 56 13.92 0.52 -17.95
CA ASP A 56 14.86 0.62 -16.85
C ASP A 56 14.14 0.34 -15.54
N LEU A 57 14.71 -0.60 -14.76
CA LEU A 57 14.22 -1.01 -13.46
C LEU A 57 13.98 0.19 -12.53
N ILE A 58 14.86 1.21 -12.54
CA ILE A 58 14.74 2.38 -11.67
C ILE A 58 13.51 3.22 -12.05
N SER A 59 13.20 3.30 -13.35
CA SER A 59 11.99 3.99 -13.81
C SER A 59 10.73 3.23 -13.41
N CYS A 60 10.75 1.90 -13.51
CA CYS A 60 9.63 1.05 -13.07
C CYS A 60 9.40 1.15 -11.55
N LEU A 61 10.48 1.21 -10.76
CA LEU A 61 10.43 1.43 -9.30
C LEU A 61 9.82 2.80 -8.95
N GLY A 62 10.22 3.86 -9.65
CA GLY A 62 9.67 5.21 -9.46
C GLY A 62 8.17 5.29 -9.74
N VAL A 63 7.73 4.78 -10.89
CA VAL A 63 6.31 4.77 -11.28
C VAL A 63 5.47 3.91 -10.33
N SER A 64 5.98 2.75 -9.94
CA SER A 64 5.29 1.86 -8.99
C SER A 64 5.15 2.48 -7.60
N SER A 65 6.13 3.29 -7.18
CA SER A 65 6.07 4.02 -5.90
C SER A 65 4.91 5.02 -5.88
N ILE A 66 4.66 5.71 -6.99
CA ILE A 66 3.52 6.62 -7.13
C ILE A 66 2.20 5.85 -7.01
N ALA A 67 2.07 4.71 -7.70
CA ALA A 67 0.88 3.87 -7.62
C ALA A 67 0.58 3.41 -6.18
N ILE A 68 1.61 3.06 -5.41
CA ILE A 68 1.48 2.65 -4.01
C ILE A 68 1.06 3.81 -3.10
N VAL A 69 1.56 5.02 -3.34
CA VAL A 69 1.09 6.21 -2.62
C VAL A 69 -0.40 6.40 -2.85
N PHE A 70 -0.87 6.37 -4.10
CA PHE A 70 -2.30 6.47 -4.40
C PHE A 70 -3.12 5.37 -3.74
N LEU A 71 -2.65 4.12 -3.79
CA LEU A 71 -3.33 3.00 -3.16
C LEU A 71 -3.43 3.18 -1.63
N SER A 72 -2.37 3.68 -1.00
CA SER A 72 -2.34 3.94 0.45
C SER A 72 -3.29 5.05 0.87
N VAL A 73 -3.45 6.10 0.04
CA VAL A 73 -4.42 7.17 0.26
C VAL A 73 -5.84 6.62 0.14
N ILE A 74 -6.12 5.82 -0.89
CA ILE A 74 -7.43 5.19 -1.09
C ILE A 74 -7.78 4.30 0.12
N LEU A 75 -6.86 3.46 0.59
CA LEU A 75 -7.08 2.62 1.77
C LEU A 75 -7.40 3.44 3.03
N THR A 76 -6.75 4.59 3.18
CA THR A 76 -6.96 5.50 4.31
C THR A 76 -8.34 6.18 4.22
N LEU A 77 -8.78 6.54 3.02
CA LEU A 77 -10.07 7.21 2.76
C LEU A 77 -11.29 6.27 2.81
N ILE A 78 -11.14 5.04 2.33
CA ILE A 78 -12.22 4.03 2.34
C ILE A 78 -12.73 3.81 3.76
N ASN A 79 -11.84 3.78 4.76
CA ASN A 79 -12.29 3.59 6.14
C ASN A 79 -13.02 4.83 6.68
N ALA A 80 -12.49 6.04 6.40
CA ALA A 80 -13.11 7.28 6.86
C ALA A 80 -14.54 7.52 6.33
N THR A 81 -14.87 6.93 5.17
CA THR A 81 -16.19 7.14 4.53
C THR A 81 -17.23 6.13 4.97
N ILE A 82 -16.81 4.91 5.37
CA ILE A 82 -17.74 3.81 5.64
C ILE A 82 -18.08 3.72 7.14
N SER A 83 -17.12 3.93 8.05
CA SER A 83 -17.38 3.75 9.49
C SER A 83 -18.05 4.95 10.19
N GLY A 84 -18.19 6.11 9.54
CA GLY A 84 -18.67 7.35 10.17
C GLY A 84 -17.75 7.91 11.28
N GLU A 85 -16.88 7.07 11.82
CA GLU A 85 -15.73 7.37 12.65
C GLU A 85 -14.46 7.36 11.80
N ILE A 86 -13.57 8.32 12.07
CA ILE A 86 -12.27 8.45 11.41
C ILE A 86 -11.29 7.43 12.01
N VAL A 87 -11.63 6.15 11.99
CA VAL A 87 -10.67 5.09 12.29
C VAL A 87 -9.98 4.79 10.97
N PRO A 88 -8.69 5.05 10.78
CA PRO A 88 -8.02 4.74 9.52
C PRO A 88 -7.67 3.25 9.47
N ALA A 89 -7.95 2.57 8.36
CA ALA A 89 -7.60 1.14 8.18
C ALA A 89 -6.07 0.93 8.24
N LEU A 90 -5.36 1.98 7.85
CA LEU A 90 -3.93 2.13 7.94
C LEU A 90 -3.60 3.16 9.03
N ASP A 91 -2.98 2.71 10.13
CA ASP A 91 -2.52 3.62 11.18
C ASP A 91 -1.65 4.76 10.60
N GLN A 92 -1.78 5.97 11.15
CA GLN A 92 -1.09 7.17 10.69
C GLN A 92 0.43 6.96 10.63
N THR A 93 0.98 6.20 11.58
CA THR A 93 2.40 5.82 11.61
C THR A 93 2.81 5.00 10.39
N ASN A 94 1.98 4.06 9.97
CA ASN A 94 2.25 3.19 8.83
C ASN A 94 2.07 3.93 7.50
N PHE A 95 1.06 4.78 7.41
CA PHE A 95 0.87 5.67 6.27
C PHE A 95 2.11 6.55 6.05
N LEU A 96 2.62 7.17 7.11
CA LEU A 96 3.84 7.99 7.04
C LEU A 96 5.05 7.19 6.55
N ARG A 97 5.21 5.95 7.02
CA ARG A 97 6.30 5.05 6.59
C ARG A 97 6.21 4.70 5.11
N ILE A 98 5.01 4.41 4.61
CA ILE A 98 4.78 4.09 3.19
C ILE A 98 5.07 5.31 2.31
N ILE A 99 4.63 6.50 2.72
CA ILE A 99 4.96 7.74 2.01
C ILE A 99 6.46 8.01 2.03
N ALA A 100 7.12 7.91 3.18
CA ALA A 100 8.56 8.13 3.29
C ALA A 100 9.35 7.16 2.38
N PHE A 101 8.98 5.88 2.38
CA PHE A 101 9.54 4.88 1.47
C PHE A 101 9.34 5.28 0.00
N ALA A 102 8.11 5.62 -0.40
CA ALA A 102 7.82 5.99 -1.78
C ALA A 102 8.57 7.25 -2.23
N ILE A 103 8.70 8.26 -1.36
CA ILE A 103 9.45 9.50 -1.65
C ILE A 103 10.92 9.18 -1.95
N VAL A 104 11.54 8.22 -1.24
CA VAL A 104 12.93 7.83 -1.52
C VAL A 104 13.08 7.28 -2.94
N PHE A 105 12.20 6.36 -3.36
CA PHE A 105 12.27 5.78 -4.71
C PHE A 105 11.89 6.79 -5.81
N ILE A 106 10.92 7.68 -5.53
CA ILE A 106 10.58 8.78 -6.43
C ILE A 106 11.78 9.74 -6.56
N GLY A 107 12.46 10.06 -5.45
CA GLY A 107 13.67 10.88 -5.44
C GLY A 107 14.79 10.25 -6.26
N ILE A 108 15.07 8.96 -6.05
CA ILE A 108 16.05 8.20 -6.85
C ILE A 108 15.69 8.24 -8.33
N TRP A 109 14.41 8.08 -8.67
CA TRP A 109 13.94 8.16 -10.04
C TRP A 109 14.15 9.54 -10.67
N PHE A 110 13.88 10.63 -9.95
CA PHE A 110 14.13 12.00 -10.42
C PHE A 110 15.61 12.34 -10.55
N MET A 111 16.47 11.77 -9.72
CA MET A 111 17.92 11.96 -9.79
C MET A 111 18.56 11.20 -10.96
N LYS A 112 17.87 10.21 -11.54
CA LYS A 112 18.37 9.37 -12.64
C LYS A 112 18.40 10.09 -14.01
N LYS A 113 18.61 11.40 -14.02
CA LYS A 113 18.79 12.20 -15.23
C LYS A 113 20.03 11.75 -16.01
#